data_AF-A0A820QL12-F1
#
_entry.id   AF-A0A820QL12-F1
#
_cell.length_a   1.000
_cell.length_b   1.000
_cell.length_c   1.000
_cell.angle_alpha   90.00
_cell.angle_beta   90.00
_cell.angle_gamma   90.00
#
_symmetry.space_group_name_H-M   'P 1'
#
loop_
_entity.id
_entity.type
_entity.pdbx_description
1 polymer ?
#
loop_
_entity_poly.entity_id
_entity_poly.type
_entity_poly.pdbx_seq_one_letter_code
_entity_poly.pdbx_strand_id
1 'polypeptide(L)'
;AYSIVPRINFEASKLSATYDFFLPRSLQCSHKNRTRLESGRLHLARSRVIICGMVRDHEMEIPRIRQQIEEITSLFADYVIIIVENDSKDGTRRELIRWAQDKKVAGRIHVIGCGNKANDDRPCNLSLARTAADHPPDQSRIEKMVQLRNIYMKYIEDNTQLP
;
A
#
# COMPACT_ATOMS: atom_id res chain seq x y z
N ALA A 1 -12.40 44.05 1.90
CA ALA A 1 -13.25 42.89 1.59
C ALA A 1 -13.21 41.95 2.79
N TYR A 2 -14.32 41.82 3.51
CA TYR A 2 -14.46 40.93 4.65
C TYR A 2 -14.55 39.49 4.15
N SER A 3 -13.69 38.58 4.63
CA SER A 3 -13.89 37.14 4.48
C SER A 3 -14.19 36.55 5.84
N ILE A 4 -15.45 36.19 6.02
CA ILE A 4 -15.99 35.54 7.21
C ILE A 4 -15.44 34.11 7.23
N VAL A 5 -14.58 33.80 8.20
CA VAL A 5 -14.22 32.41 8.52
C VAL A 5 -15.35 31.86 9.39
N PRO A 6 -16.08 30.80 8.99
CA PRO A 6 -17.09 30.23 9.85
C PRO A 6 -16.42 29.60 11.07
N ARG A 7 -16.74 30.11 12.27
CA ARG A 7 -16.48 29.39 13.53
C ARG A 7 -17.40 28.18 13.56
N ILE A 8 -16.86 27.02 13.22
CA ILE A 8 -17.52 25.75 13.50
C ILE A 8 -17.32 25.48 14.99
N ASN A 9 -18.33 25.85 15.79
CA ASN A 9 -18.47 25.33 17.14
C ASN A 9 -18.82 23.84 17.01
N PHE A 10 -17.81 22.97 17.08
CA PHE A 10 -18.05 21.54 17.16
C PHE A 10 -17.97 21.12 18.62
N GLU A 11 -19.13 20.83 19.21
CA GLU A 11 -19.23 20.20 20.51
C GLU A 11 -18.47 18.87 20.48
N ALA A 12 -17.32 18.82 21.16
CA ALA A 12 -16.48 17.63 21.33
C ALA A 12 -17.11 16.54 22.23
N SER A 13 -18.42 16.60 22.47
CA SER A 13 -19.11 15.80 23.49
C SER A 13 -19.87 14.59 22.94
N LYS A 14 -19.81 14.31 21.62
CA LYS A 14 -20.55 13.19 21.00
C LYS A 14 -19.72 12.16 20.24
N LEU A 15 -18.38 12.22 20.29
CA LEU A 15 -17.55 11.06 19.93
C LEU A 15 -17.23 10.27 21.20
N SER A 16 -18.31 9.79 21.83
CA SER A 16 -18.29 8.88 22.96
C SER A 16 -17.93 7.48 22.46
N ALA A 17 -16.80 6.97 22.97
CA ALA A 17 -16.52 5.57 23.29
C ALA A 17 -16.78 4.51 22.20
N THR A 18 -15.70 3.97 21.60
CA THR A 18 -15.49 2.49 21.38
C THR A 18 -14.38 2.13 20.38
N TYR A 19 -13.65 3.07 19.78
CA TYR A 19 -12.48 2.71 18.96
C TYR A 19 -11.18 2.91 19.71
N ASP A 20 -10.85 1.93 20.55
CA ASP A 20 -9.51 1.77 21.12
C ASP A 20 -8.60 1.25 20.00
N PHE A 21 -8.29 2.13 19.05
CA PHE A 21 -7.43 1.86 17.92
C PHE A 21 -5.99 1.80 18.43
N PHE A 22 -5.55 0.60 18.81
CA PHE A 22 -4.19 0.34 19.26
C PHE A 22 -3.22 0.86 18.18
N LEU A 23 -2.51 1.94 18.48
CA LEU A 23 -1.50 2.48 17.58
C LEU A 23 -0.44 1.38 17.34
N PRO A 24 -0.08 1.09 16.07
CA PRO A 24 1.12 0.30 15.79
C PRO A 24 2.27 0.87 16.61
N ARG A 25 3.04 0.01 17.30
CA ARG A 25 4.15 0.46 18.17
C ARG A 25 5.15 1.36 17.44
N SER A 26 5.24 1.23 16.11
CA SER A 26 6.07 2.05 15.22
C SER A 26 5.64 3.51 15.09
N LEU A 27 4.45 3.91 15.56
CA LEU A 27 3.92 5.27 15.47
C LEU A 27 3.86 5.99 16.83
N GLN A 28 4.54 5.48 17.86
CA GLN A 28 4.70 6.16 19.14
C GLN A 28 5.72 7.31 19.03
N CYS A 29 5.42 8.32 18.22
CA CYS A 29 6.18 9.56 18.22
C CYS A 29 5.69 10.46 19.36
N SER A 30 6.64 10.98 20.16
CA SER A 30 6.41 12.11 21.08
C SER A 30 6.15 13.39 20.28
N HIS A 31 5.00 13.44 19.61
CA HIS A 31 4.61 14.61 18.85
C HIS A 31 4.09 15.66 19.83
N LYS A 32 4.87 16.74 19.99
CA LYS A 32 4.49 17.93 20.75
C LYS A 32 3.20 18.61 20.25
N ASN A 33 2.64 18.19 19.12
CA ASN A 33 1.52 18.86 18.45
C ASN A 33 0.33 17.91 18.24
N ARG A 34 -0.41 17.64 19.34
CA ARG A 34 -1.60 16.76 19.37
C ARG A 34 -2.65 17.13 18.32
N THR A 35 -2.90 18.42 18.11
CA THR A 35 -3.89 18.91 17.14
C THR A 35 -3.56 18.49 15.72
N ARG A 36 -2.27 18.52 15.32
CA ARG A 36 -1.85 18.06 13.99
C ARG A 36 -2.04 16.56 13.81
N LEU A 37 -1.80 15.76 14.86
CA LEU A 37 -2.06 14.33 14.84
C LEU A 37 -3.55 14.02 14.71
N GLU A 38 -4.39 14.66 15.51
CA GLU A 38 -5.84 14.48 15.45
C GLU A 38 -6.40 14.89 14.08
N SER A 39 -5.94 16.01 13.53
CA SER A 39 -6.28 16.44 12.18
C SER A 39 -5.84 15.44 11.12
N GLY A 40 -4.62 14.90 11.22
CA GLY A 40 -4.14 13.85 10.33
C GLY A 40 -4.98 12.58 10.41
N ARG A 41 -5.32 12.13 11.62
CA ARG A 41 -6.18 10.95 11.83
C ARG A 41 -7.56 11.12 11.21
N LEU A 42 -8.19 12.28 11.42
CA LEU A 42 -9.49 12.59 10.82
C LEU A 42 -9.42 12.68 9.30
N HIS A 43 -8.30 13.17 8.75
CA HIS A 43 -8.08 13.19 7.31
C HIS A 43 -7.96 11.78 6.75
N LEU A 44 -7.08 10.93 7.31
CA LEU A 44 -6.91 9.55 6.88
C LEU A 44 -8.24 8.78 6.90
N ALA A 45 -9.00 8.89 7.99
CA ALA A 45 -10.28 8.19 8.17
C ALA A 45 -11.38 8.60 7.15
N ARG A 46 -11.15 9.66 6.36
CA ARG A 46 -12.05 10.12 5.29
C ARG A 46 -11.43 9.98 3.90
N SER A 47 -10.15 9.65 3.83
CA SER A 47 -9.40 9.51 2.59
C SER A 47 -9.40 8.06 2.12
N ARG A 48 -9.29 7.89 0.79
CA ARG A 48 -9.07 6.60 0.13
C ARG A 48 -7.62 6.53 -0.32
N VAL A 49 -7.04 5.33 -0.39
CA VAL A 49 -5.63 5.17 -0.75
C VAL A 49 -5.37 3.98 -1.67
N ILE A 50 -4.46 4.16 -2.63
CA ILE A 50 -3.85 3.05 -3.37
C ILE A 50 -2.41 2.91 -2.86
N ILE A 51 -2.08 1.73 -2.33
CA ILE A 51 -0.72 1.40 -1.87
C ILE A 51 -0.05 0.54 -2.94
N CYS A 52 1.03 1.05 -3.51
CA CYS A 52 1.82 0.33 -4.51
C CYS A 52 3.11 -0.21 -3.89
N GLY A 53 3.43 -1.47 -4.18
CA GLY A 53 4.65 -2.14 -3.75
C GLY A 53 5.32 -2.90 -4.90
N MET A 54 6.62 -3.11 -4.78
CA MET A 54 7.39 -4.01 -5.64
C MET A 54 8.07 -5.04 -4.76
N VAL A 55 7.99 -6.32 -5.12
CA VAL A 55 8.53 -7.42 -4.31
C VAL A 55 9.29 -8.40 -5.21
N ARG A 56 10.42 -8.90 -4.70
CA ARG A 56 11.22 -9.94 -5.33
C ARG A 56 11.94 -10.75 -4.25
N ASP A 57 11.85 -12.08 -4.31
CA ASP A 57 12.64 -12.99 -3.47
C ASP A 57 12.51 -12.71 -1.95
N HIS A 58 11.27 -12.56 -1.48
CA HIS A 58 10.89 -12.17 -0.10
C HIS A 58 9.80 -13.07 0.50
N GLU A 59 9.77 -14.38 0.18
CA GLU A 59 8.75 -15.33 0.66
C GLU A 59 8.57 -15.25 2.18
N MET A 60 9.67 -15.21 2.93
CA MET A 60 9.66 -15.27 4.39
C MET A 60 9.15 -13.97 5.04
N GLU A 61 9.26 -12.83 4.34
CA GLU A 61 8.85 -11.52 4.84
C GLU A 61 7.39 -11.19 4.53
N ILE A 62 6.74 -11.89 3.59
CA ILE A 62 5.34 -11.62 3.20
C ILE A 62 4.39 -11.58 4.40
N PRO A 63 4.44 -12.49 5.39
CA PRO A 63 3.54 -12.42 6.55
C PRO A 63 3.71 -11.13 7.37
N ARG A 64 4.95 -10.66 7.54
CA ARG A 64 5.24 -9.41 8.25
C ARG A 64 4.78 -8.20 7.46
N ILE A 65 5.06 -8.17 6.16
CA ILE A 65 4.64 -7.10 5.24
C ILE A 65 3.12 -6.99 5.23
N ARG A 66 2.43 -8.14 5.13
CA ARG A 66 0.97 -8.24 5.22
C ARG A 66 0.45 -7.57 6.48
N GLN A 67 0.97 -7.94 7.66
CA GLN A 67 0.53 -7.37 8.93
C GLN A 67 0.71 -5.84 8.94
N GLN A 68 1.86 -5.33 8.52
CA GLN A 68 2.14 -3.90 8.50
C GLN A 68 1.22 -3.13 7.54
N ILE A 69 0.93 -3.69 6.36
CA ILE A 69 0.03 -3.06 5.39
C ILE A 69 -1.42 -3.09 5.89
N GLU A 70 -1.87 -4.18 6.50
CA GLU A 70 -3.20 -4.27 7.10
C GLU A 70 -3.39 -3.25 8.24
N GLU A 71 -2.35 -3.05 9.07
CA GLU A 71 -2.34 -1.99 10.09
C GLU A 71 -2.45 -0.59 9.48
N ILE A 72 -1.69 -0.29 8.42
CA ILE A 72 -1.73 1.03 7.76
C ILE A 72 -3.07 1.28 7.07
N THR A 73 -3.57 0.29 6.32
CA THR A 73 -4.81 0.41 5.53
C THR A 73 -6.03 0.59 6.42
N SER A 74 -6.01 0.06 7.65
CA SER A 74 -7.08 0.26 8.64
C SER A 74 -7.29 1.74 9.04
N LEU A 75 -6.35 2.63 8.73
CA LEU A 75 -6.45 4.06 9.01
C LEU A 75 -7.27 4.83 7.96
N PHE A 76 -7.57 4.21 6.81
CA PHE A 76 -8.22 4.85 5.66
C PHE A 76 -9.68 4.42 5.52
N ALA A 77 -10.50 5.25 4.88
CA ALA A 77 -11.91 4.94 4.61
C ALA A 77 -12.06 3.77 3.61
N ASP A 78 -11.16 3.70 2.64
CA ASP A 78 -11.11 2.65 1.63
C ASP A 78 -9.68 2.51 1.11
N TYR A 79 -9.34 1.32 0.61
CA TYR A 79 -7.99 1.05 0.13
C TYR A 79 -7.95 -0.04 -0.95
N VAL A 80 -6.93 0.06 -1.80
CA VAL A 80 -6.47 -1.00 -2.70
C VAL A 80 -4.95 -1.13 -2.58
N ILE A 81 -4.46 -2.36 -2.68
CA ILE A 81 -3.04 -2.70 -2.67
C ILE A 81 -2.67 -3.27 -4.03
N ILE A 82 -1.66 -2.69 -4.67
CA ILE A 82 -1.12 -3.16 -5.95
C ILE A 82 0.32 -3.60 -5.72
N ILE A 83 0.63 -4.85 -6.04
CA ILE A 83 1.96 -5.42 -5.83
C ILE A 83 2.49 -5.89 -7.17
N VAL A 84 3.56 -5.25 -7.63
CA VAL A 84 4.32 -5.75 -8.79
C VAL A 84 5.31 -6.78 -8.29
N GLU A 85 5.13 -8.03 -8.70
CA GLU A 85 6.08 -9.10 -8.41
C GLU A 85 7.14 -9.15 -9.53
N ASN A 86 8.42 -9.23 -9.17
CA ASN A 86 9.57 -8.99 -10.06
C ASN A 86 10.48 -10.22 -10.18
N ASP A 87 10.02 -11.23 -10.91
CA ASP A 87 10.79 -12.43 -11.30
C ASP A 87 11.39 -13.21 -10.12
N SER A 88 10.62 -13.37 -9.05
CA SER A 88 11.02 -14.13 -7.87
C SER A 88 11.31 -15.59 -8.22
N LYS A 89 12.28 -16.17 -7.52
CA LYS A 89 12.73 -17.56 -7.66
C LYS A 89 12.37 -18.42 -6.44
N ASP A 90 11.88 -17.79 -5.37
CA ASP A 90 11.31 -18.43 -4.19
C ASP A 90 9.77 -18.51 -4.26
N GLY A 91 9.11 -18.80 -3.14
CA GLY A 91 7.65 -18.85 -3.05
C GLY A 91 6.95 -17.50 -2.94
N THR A 92 7.63 -16.36 -3.14
CA THR A 92 7.06 -15.01 -3.01
C THR A 92 5.72 -14.87 -3.73
N ARG A 93 5.66 -15.26 -5.00
CA ARG A 93 4.44 -15.11 -5.79
C ARG A 93 3.29 -15.92 -5.21
N ARG A 94 3.55 -17.17 -4.83
CA ARG A 94 2.54 -18.06 -4.23
C ARG A 94 1.97 -17.44 -2.94
N GLU A 95 2.82 -16.89 -2.09
CA GLU A 95 2.37 -16.24 -0.85
C GLU A 95 1.57 -14.95 -1.11
N LEU A 96 1.96 -14.15 -2.10
CA LEU A 96 1.20 -12.97 -2.52
C LEU A 96 -0.18 -13.33 -3.07
N ILE A 97 -0.28 -14.38 -3.90
CA ILE A 97 -1.56 -14.86 -4.43
C ILE A 97 -2.45 -15.40 -3.31
N ARG A 98 -1.90 -16.20 -2.39
CA ARG A 98 -2.61 -16.68 -1.21
C ARG A 98 -3.16 -15.52 -0.39
N TRP A 99 -2.36 -14.47 -0.19
CA TRP A 99 -2.81 -13.27 0.51
C TRP A 99 -3.94 -12.56 -0.23
N ALA A 100 -3.85 -12.38 -1.56
CA ALA A 100 -4.89 -11.74 -2.36
C ALA A 100 -6.21 -12.52 -2.40
N GLN A 101 -6.18 -13.83 -2.15
CA GLN A 101 -7.34 -14.71 -2.08
C GLN A 101 -7.94 -14.82 -0.66
N ASP A 102 -7.29 -14.25 0.36
CA ASP A 102 -7.83 -14.25 1.72
C ASP A 102 -9.17 -13.51 1.77
N LYS A 103 -10.19 -14.16 2.35
CA LYS A 103 -11.57 -13.65 2.42
C LYS A 103 -11.68 -12.25 3.00
N LYS A 104 -10.77 -11.84 3.89
CA LYS A 104 -10.79 -10.52 4.53
C LYS A 104 -10.41 -9.38 3.58
N VAL A 105 -9.62 -9.68 2.54
CA VAL A 105 -9.02 -8.69 1.63
C VAL A 105 -9.28 -9.02 0.16
N ALA A 106 -10.08 -10.04 -0.12
CA ALA A 106 -10.43 -10.48 -1.46
C ALA A 106 -10.99 -9.30 -2.28
N GLY A 107 -10.40 -9.09 -3.46
CA GLY A 107 -10.75 -7.97 -4.34
C GLY A 107 -10.11 -6.63 -3.99
N ARG A 108 -9.31 -6.54 -2.92
CA ARG A 108 -8.54 -5.34 -2.55
C ARG A 108 -7.06 -5.42 -2.89
N ILE A 109 -6.56 -6.62 -3.20
CA ILE A 109 -5.14 -6.87 -3.49
C ILE A 109 -5.00 -7.35 -4.93
N HIS A 110 -4.11 -6.67 -5.67
CA HIS A 110 -3.83 -6.91 -7.07
C HIS A 110 -2.35 -7.21 -7.24
N VAL A 111 -2.02 -8.49 -7.34
CA VAL A 111 -0.67 -8.95 -7.66
C VAL A 111 -0.52 -8.94 -9.18
N ILE A 112 0.37 -8.10 -9.68
CA ILE A 112 0.59 -7.86 -11.10
C ILE A 112 2.08 -8.03 -11.44
N GLY A 113 2.45 -7.67 -12.67
CA GLY A 113 3.80 -7.84 -13.19
C GLY A 113 3.98 -9.17 -13.92
N CYS A 114 3.18 -10.19 -13.65
CA CYS A 114 3.34 -11.45 -14.36
C CYS A 114 2.00 -12.13 -14.59
N GLY A 115 1.91 -12.90 -15.68
CA GLY A 115 0.63 -13.39 -16.20
C GLY A 115 -0.14 -12.34 -17.01
N ASN A 116 -1.36 -12.69 -17.41
CA ASN A 116 -2.18 -11.83 -18.28
C ASN A 116 -3.27 -11.07 -17.50
N LYS A 117 -3.40 -11.34 -16.21
CA LYS A 117 -4.42 -10.79 -15.32
C LYS A 117 -3.83 -10.57 -13.93
N ALA A 118 -4.45 -9.69 -13.14
CA ALA A 118 -4.12 -9.58 -11.73
C ALA A 118 -4.40 -10.92 -11.02
N ASN A 119 -3.55 -11.25 -10.04
CA ASN A 119 -3.63 -12.45 -9.23
C ASN A 119 -3.47 -13.78 -10.00
N ASP A 120 -2.78 -13.75 -11.13
CA ASP A 120 -2.40 -14.94 -11.89
C ASP A 120 -1.31 -15.74 -11.14
N ASP A 121 -1.46 -17.06 -11.02
CA ASP A 121 -0.55 -17.93 -10.27
C ASP A 121 0.61 -18.49 -11.11
N ARG A 122 0.65 -18.19 -12.41
CA ARG A 122 1.71 -18.65 -13.31
C ARG A 122 3.10 -18.14 -12.88
N PRO A 123 4.18 -18.90 -13.18
CA PRO A 123 5.54 -18.46 -12.94
C PRO A 123 5.81 -17.09 -13.55
N CYS A 124 6.48 -16.23 -12.78
CA CYS A 124 6.77 -14.88 -13.23
C CYS A 124 7.96 -14.81 -14.18
N ASN A 125 7.75 -14.14 -15.30
CA ASN A 125 8.82 -13.73 -16.20
C ASN A 125 8.46 -12.41 -16.90
N LEU A 126 8.88 -11.31 -16.31
CA LEU A 126 8.83 -9.97 -16.90
C LEU A 126 9.91 -9.74 -17.98
N SER A 127 10.90 -10.66 -18.08
CA SER A 127 12.03 -10.55 -18.99
C SER A 127 12.83 -9.25 -18.83
N LEU A 128 12.84 -8.67 -17.62
CA LEU A 128 13.64 -7.48 -17.33
C LEU A 128 15.08 -7.87 -17.07
N ALA A 129 16.02 -7.00 -17.47
CA ALA A 129 17.43 -7.19 -17.18
C ALA A 129 17.65 -7.47 -15.68
N ARG A 130 18.50 -8.45 -15.37
CA ARG A 130 18.91 -8.68 -13.99
C ARG A 130 19.94 -7.63 -13.61
N THR A 131 19.63 -6.84 -12.59
CA THR A 131 20.62 -6.01 -11.90
C THR A 131 21.49 -6.92 -11.05
N ALA A 132 22.82 -6.81 -11.16
CA ALA A 132 23.73 -7.53 -10.28
C ALA A 132 23.54 -7.08 -8.81
N ALA A 133 23.77 -8.01 -7.88
CA ALA A 133 23.43 -7.83 -6.46
C ALA A 133 24.24 -6.70 -5.78
N ASP A 134 25.47 -6.46 -6.25
CA ASP A 134 26.48 -5.70 -5.50
C ASP A 134 26.87 -4.36 -6.15
N HIS A 135 25.98 -3.73 -6.92
CA HIS A 135 26.32 -2.53 -7.66
C HIS A 135 25.60 -1.26 -7.18
N PRO A 136 26.29 -0.10 -7.19
CA PRO A 136 25.71 1.22 -6.91
C PRO A 136 24.53 1.52 -7.84
N PRO A 137 23.74 2.58 -7.61
CA PRO A 137 22.67 2.97 -8.52
C PRO A 137 23.24 3.29 -9.91
N ASP A 138 23.27 2.28 -10.77
CA ASP A 138 23.63 2.39 -12.17
C ASP A 138 22.37 2.70 -12.99
N GLN A 139 22.59 3.19 -14.21
CA GLN A 139 21.49 3.55 -15.10
C GLN A 139 20.55 2.36 -15.34
N SER A 140 21.10 1.15 -15.49
CA SER A 140 20.30 -0.06 -15.74
C SER A 140 19.34 -0.38 -14.60
N ARG A 141 19.76 -0.19 -13.34
CA ARG A 141 18.91 -0.36 -12.16
C ARG A 141 17.84 0.73 -12.08
N ILE A 142 18.19 1.98 -12.35
CA ILE A 142 17.21 3.07 -12.38
C ILE A 142 16.15 2.79 -13.45
N GLU A 143 16.56 2.42 -14.67
CA GLU A 143 15.67 2.07 -15.77
C GLU A 143 14.74 0.92 -15.41
N LYS A 144 15.27 -0.14 -14.79
CA LYS A 144 14.45 -1.25 -14.29
C LYS A 144 13.42 -0.79 -13.25
N MET A 145 13.82 0.04 -12.29
CA MET A 145 12.89 0.55 -11.28
C MET A 145 11.81 1.44 -11.90
N VAL A 146 12.13 2.22 -12.93
CA VAL A 146 11.17 3.01 -13.70
C VAL A 146 10.20 2.09 -14.45
N GLN A 147 10.70 1.03 -15.10
CA GLN A 147 9.85 0.05 -15.79
C GLN A 147 8.87 -0.62 -14.82
N LEU A 148 9.35 -1.10 -13.66
CA LEU A 148 8.50 -1.71 -12.64
C LEU A 148 7.46 -0.73 -12.07
N ARG A 149 7.85 0.53 -11.83
CA ARG A 149 6.94 1.59 -11.42
C ARG A 149 5.83 1.80 -12.46
N ASN A 150 6.21 1.88 -13.73
CA ASN A 150 5.27 2.13 -14.81
C ASN A 150 4.24 0.99 -14.98
N ILE A 151 4.56 -0.24 -14.57
CA ILE A 151 3.60 -1.36 -14.58
C ILE A 151 2.39 -1.06 -13.69
N TYR A 152 2.59 -0.66 -12.42
CA TYR A 152 1.44 -0.34 -11.56
C TYR A 152 0.78 0.98 -11.94
N MET A 153 1.53 1.96 -12.48
CA MET A 153 0.93 3.20 -12.99
C MET A 153 -0.05 2.91 -14.13
N LYS A 154 0.39 2.12 -15.11
CA LYS A 154 -0.48 1.66 -16.21
C LYS A 154 -1.68 0.88 -15.70
N TYR A 155 -1.47 0.01 -14.70
CA TYR A 155 -2.58 -0.74 -14.10
C TYR A 155 -3.64 0.18 -13.46
N ILE A 156 -3.21 1.25 -12.78
CA ILE A 156 -4.12 2.24 -12.19
C ILE A 156 -4.88 2.99 -13.30
N GLU A 157 -4.18 3.43 -14.34
CA GLU A 157 -4.78 4.13 -15.49
C GLU A 157 -5.81 3.28 -16.22
N ASP A 158 -5.53 1.99 -16.41
CA ASP A 158 -6.43 1.02 -17.06
C ASP A 158 -7.62 0.62 -16.14
N ASN A 159 -7.61 1.00 -14.85
CA ASN A 159 -8.65 0.65 -13.87
C ASN A 159 -9.12 1.88 -13.07
N THR A 160 -9.73 2.84 -13.74
CA THR A 160 -10.22 4.11 -13.14
C THR A 160 -11.29 3.95 -12.06
N GLN A 161 -11.85 2.75 -11.90
CA GLN A 161 -12.82 2.38 -10.86
C GLN A 161 -12.17 2.03 -9.50
N LEU A 162 -10.84 1.97 -9.44
CA LEU A 162 -10.12 1.84 -8.16
C LEU A 162 -10.38 3.07 -7.26
N PRO A 163 -10.16 2.96 -5.94
CA PRO A 163 -10.53 3.98 -4.98
C PRO A 163 -9.98 5.39 -5.20
#